data_AF-A0A368P3U3-F1
#
_entry.id   AF-A0A368P3U3-F1
#
_cell.length_a   1.000
_cell.length_b   1.000
_cell.length_c   1.000
_cell.angle_alpha   90.00
_cell.angle_beta   90.00
_cell.angle_gamma   90.00
#
_symmetry.space_group_name_H-M   'P 1'
#
loop_
_entity.id
_entity.type
_entity.pdbx_description
1 polymer ?
#
loop_
_entity_poly.entity_id
_entity_poly.type
_entity_poly.pdbx_seq_one_letter_code
_entity_poly.pdbx_strand_id
1 'polypeptide(L)'
;MIRIKKKIKVNAAIVGFQKCGTSALHQFLSFHPDIIVSDPKETHFFSTSKNYSKGISHYHSYFKVSFFERVKGKIFLDASPSYSSVLYQDFAISKMYSYNPSFKIICMVRNPIHRAYSAWNMYRKRFKQNQRWFQELEERMHGKSSKMIARTVEELDNFDLYVERELEAFANNMNIEAVILPQGLYSIGIRNIKMHFQNCLFIDNEDMQQNTPEYLHMVSNFLGVKKINWNDFEGMKFFNQDYKRAISSKTNSVLETYYKDSDRELEELTGISYFS
;
A
#
# COMPACT_ATOMS: atom_id res chain seq x y z
N MET A 1 20.47 -30.91 24.81
CA MET A 1 20.17 -30.10 23.62
C MET A 1 18.96 -29.21 23.88
N ILE A 2 19.17 -27.91 24.08
CA ILE A 2 18.07 -26.94 24.21
C ILE A 2 17.45 -26.79 22.83
N ARG A 3 16.26 -27.37 22.63
CA ARG A 3 15.49 -27.23 21.39
C ARG A 3 15.02 -25.77 21.32
N ILE A 4 15.78 -24.90 20.63
CA ILE A 4 15.38 -23.51 20.40
C ILE A 4 14.03 -23.56 19.67
N LYS A 5 12.94 -23.30 20.38
CA LYS A 5 11.61 -23.24 19.78
C LYS A 5 11.64 -22.12 18.73
N LYS A 6 11.41 -22.46 17.47
CA LYS A 6 11.27 -21.50 16.38
C LYS A 6 10.14 -20.53 16.76
N LYS A 7 10.47 -19.28 17.07
CA LYS A 7 9.49 -18.26 17.44
C LYS A 7 8.52 -18.04 16.27
N ILE A 8 7.21 -18.01 16.56
CA ILE A 8 6.18 -17.69 15.57
C ILE A 8 6.41 -16.25 15.09
N LYS A 9 6.22 -16.04 13.78
CA LYS A 9 6.40 -14.75 13.14
C LYS A 9 5.17 -14.40 12.30
N VAL A 10 4.97 -13.10 12.10
CA VAL A 10 4.08 -12.61 11.04
C VAL A 10 4.62 -13.11 9.70
N ASN A 11 3.76 -13.66 8.87
CA ASN A 11 4.17 -14.47 7.71
C ASN A 11 3.52 -14.05 6.38
N ALA A 12 2.56 -13.13 6.40
CA ALA A 12 2.04 -12.48 5.21
C ALA A 12 1.97 -10.96 5.39
N ALA A 13 2.08 -10.22 4.29
CA ALA A 13 1.89 -8.78 4.30
C ALA A 13 1.28 -8.25 3.00
N ILE A 14 0.29 -7.36 3.11
CA ILE A 14 -0.16 -6.49 2.01
C ILE A 14 0.66 -5.19 2.13
N VAL A 15 1.67 -5.05 1.28
CA VAL A 15 2.70 -4.00 1.43
C VAL A 15 2.43 -2.75 0.59
N GLY A 16 1.49 -2.84 -0.34
CA GLY A 16 1.25 -1.78 -1.30
C GLY A 16 0.08 -2.06 -2.25
N PHE A 17 -0.28 -1.11 -3.09
CA PHE A 17 0.12 0.31 -3.03
C PHE A 17 -1.01 1.16 -2.42
N GLN A 18 -0.67 2.35 -1.95
CA GLN A 18 -1.64 3.27 -1.37
C GLN A 18 -2.70 3.63 -2.43
N LYS A 19 -3.98 3.48 -2.05
CA LYS A 19 -5.16 3.72 -2.89
C LYS A 19 -5.44 2.67 -3.99
N CYS A 20 -4.83 1.49 -3.88
CA CYS A 20 -5.06 0.35 -4.77
C CYS A 20 -5.94 -0.75 -4.15
N GLY A 21 -6.86 -0.43 -3.23
CA GLY A 21 -7.81 -1.42 -2.69
C GLY A 21 -7.33 -2.28 -1.51
N THR A 22 -6.16 -2.00 -0.95
CA THR A 22 -5.58 -2.77 0.17
C THR A 22 -6.48 -2.88 1.41
N SER A 23 -7.31 -1.86 1.70
CA SER A 23 -8.29 -1.94 2.80
C SER A 23 -9.42 -2.92 2.50
N ALA A 24 -9.89 -3.00 1.25
CA ALA A 24 -10.92 -3.94 0.85
C ALA A 24 -10.39 -5.38 0.94
N LEU A 25 -9.19 -5.64 0.43
CA LEU A 25 -8.56 -6.95 0.54
C LEU A 25 -8.33 -7.35 2.00
N HIS A 26 -7.81 -6.45 2.85
CA HIS A 26 -7.67 -6.71 4.29
C HIS A 26 -9.02 -7.08 4.93
N GLN A 27 -10.09 -6.35 4.60
CA GLN A 27 -11.43 -6.63 5.11
C GLN A 27 -11.94 -8.00 4.67
N PHE A 28 -11.81 -8.36 3.38
CA PHE A 28 -12.21 -9.69 2.91
C PHE A 28 -11.44 -10.80 3.63
N LEU A 29 -10.11 -10.66 3.73
CA LEU A 29 -9.26 -11.66 4.39
C LEU A 29 -9.51 -11.77 5.89
N SER A 30 -10.04 -10.72 6.53
CA SER A 30 -10.44 -10.77 7.94
C SER A 30 -11.60 -11.75 8.21
N PHE A 31 -12.40 -12.08 7.19
CA PHE A 31 -13.45 -13.09 7.29
C PHE A 31 -12.91 -14.53 7.19
N HIS A 32 -11.65 -14.72 6.79
CA HIS A 32 -11.09 -16.06 6.65
C HIS A 32 -10.66 -16.63 8.01
N PRO A 33 -11.17 -17.81 8.44
CA PRO A 33 -10.92 -18.34 9.79
C PRO A 33 -9.47 -18.70 10.09
N ASP A 34 -8.63 -18.89 9.06
CA ASP A 34 -7.19 -19.18 9.22
C ASP A 34 -6.27 -17.96 9.04
N ILE A 35 -6.85 -16.78 8.84
CA ILE A 35 -6.09 -15.52 8.72
C ILE A 35 -6.40 -14.65 9.95
N ILE A 36 -5.34 -14.21 10.63
CA ILE A 36 -5.39 -13.22 11.69
C ILE A 36 -4.77 -11.94 11.13
N VAL A 37 -5.60 -10.94 10.87
CA VAL A 37 -5.15 -9.66 10.36
C VAL A 37 -4.73 -8.72 11.50
N SER A 38 -3.88 -7.74 11.21
CA SER A 38 -3.57 -6.66 12.15
C SER A 38 -4.78 -5.77 12.43
N ASP A 39 -4.89 -5.30 13.68
CA ASP A 39 -5.88 -4.34 14.17
C ASP A 39 -5.19 -3.31 15.12
N PRO A 40 -5.04 -2.03 14.70
CA PRO A 40 -5.58 -1.46 13.47
C PRO A 40 -4.95 -2.05 12.21
N LYS A 41 -5.66 -1.91 11.07
CA LYS A 41 -5.24 -2.41 9.75
C LYS A 41 -3.76 -2.15 9.45
N GLU A 42 -3.35 -0.89 9.48
CA GLU A 42 -1.98 -0.47 9.14
C GLU A 42 -1.15 -0.38 10.43
N THR A 43 -0.20 -1.31 10.63
CA THR A 43 0.68 -1.28 11.82
C THR A 43 1.77 -0.23 11.67
N HIS A 44 2.20 0.06 10.43
CA HIS A 44 3.34 0.90 10.09
C HIS A 44 4.64 0.53 10.85
N PHE A 45 4.75 -0.71 11.33
CA PHE A 45 5.83 -1.14 12.21
C PHE A 45 7.19 -1.03 11.51
N PHE A 46 7.25 -1.43 10.24
CA PHE A 46 8.47 -1.35 9.44
C PHE A 46 8.65 -0.01 8.71
N SER A 47 7.70 0.92 8.80
CA SER A 47 7.74 2.15 7.99
C SER A 47 8.82 3.13 8.43
N THR A 48 9.19 3.13 9.72
CA THR A 48 10.18 4.07 10.27
C THR A 48 11.04 3.39 11.33
N SER A 49 12.26 3.91 11.53
CA SER A 49 13.14 3.47 12.61
C SER A 49 12.49 3.64 13.99
N LYS A 50 11.75 4.73 14.19
CA LYS A 50 11.01 5.04 15.43
C LYS A 50 9.93 4.02 15.75
N ASN A 51 9.18 3.53 14.75
CA ASN A 51 8.19 2.48 14.97
C ASN A 51 8.86 1.13 15.19
N TYR A 52 9.87 0.83 14.38
CA TYR A 52 10.62 -0.44 14.46
C TYR A 52 11.33 -0.60 15.81
N SER A 53 11.84 0.48 16.40
CA SER A 53 12.51 0.47 17.70
C SER A 53 11.60 0.14 18.88
N LYS A 54 10.27 0.16 18.70
CA LYS A 54 9.31 -0.29 19.74
C LYS A 54 9.39 -1.80 19.99
N GLY A 55 10.08 -2.54 19.11
CA GLY A 55 10.40 -3.95 19.31
C GLY A 55 9.34 -4.93 18.80
N ILE A 56 9.75 -6.18 18.60
CA ILE A 56 8.93 -7.23 17.97
C ILE A 56 7.68 -7.56 18.81
N SER A 57 7.77 -7.51 20.14
CA SER A 57 6.60 -7.74 21.00
C SER A 57 5.51 -6.67 20.78
N HIS A 58 5.91 -5.42 20.52
CA HIS A 58 4.96 -4.38 20.14
C HIS A 58 4.34 -4.67 18.77
N TYR A 59 5.12 -5.12 17.80
CA TYR A 59 4.59 -5.55 16.50
C TYR A 59 3.57 -6.69 16.63
N HIS A 60 3.84 -7.69 17.46
CA HIS A 60 2.95 -8.82 17.67
C HIS A 60 1.65 -8.44 18.39
N SER A 61 1.67 -7.35 19.18
CA SER A 61 0.48 -6.86 19.88
C SER A 61 -0.64 -6.40 18.95
N TYR A 62 -0.33 -6.04 17.69
CA TYR A 62 -1.32 -5.65 16.70
C TYR A 62 -2.25 -6.78 16.24
N PHE A 63 -1.92 -8.05 16.51
CA PHE A 63 -2.72 -9.19 16.03
C PHE A 63 -3.76 -9.68 17.06
N LYS A 64 -3.94 -8.95 18.17
CA LYS A 64 -4.99 -9.14 19.21
C LYS A 64 -5.29 -10.60 19.61
N VAL A 65 -4.27 -11.46 19.61
CA VAL A 65 -4.39 -12.85 20.06
C VAL A 65 -3.63 -13.11 21.35
N SER A 66 -4.27 -13.85 22.25
CA SER A 66 -3.62 -14.33 23.47
C SER A 66 -2.52 -15.33 23.11
N PHE A 67 -1.34 -15.18 23.73
CA PHE A 67 -0.20 -16.06 23.52
C PHE A 67 0.19 -16.23 22.03
N PHE A 68 0.39 -15.13 21.31
CA PHE A 68 0.82 -15.11 19.90
C PHE A 68 1.85 -16.20 19.55
N GLU A 69 2.89 -16.36 20.37
CA GLU A 69 3.97 -17.33 20.17
C GLU A 69 3.53 -18.81 20.21
N ARG A 70 2.29 -19.10 20.65
CA ARG A 70 1.72 -20.45 20.74
C ARG A 70 0.69 -20.74 19.64
N VAL A 71 0.25 -19.72 18.90
CA VAL A 71 -0.73 -19.89 17.82
C VAL A 71 -0.05 -20.55 16.62
N LYS A 72 -0.51 -21.74 16.24
CA LYS A 72 0.02 -22.52 15.12
C LYS A 72 -1.03 -22.64 14.01
N GLY A 73 -0.55 -22.83 12.78
CA GLY A 73 -1.42 -23.09 11.62
C GLY A 73 -2.26 -21.90 11.16
N LYS A 74 -1.92 -20.68 11.60
CA LYS A 74 -2.57 -19.44 11.18
C LYS A 74 -1.63 -18.59 10.33
N ILE A 75 -2.21 -17.80 9.43
CA ILE A 75 -1.54 -16.72 8.74
C ILE A 75 -1.73 -15.45 9.54
N PHE A 76 -0.62 -14.79 9.88
CA PHE A 76 -0.65 -13.46 10.48
C PHE A 76 -0.34 -12.45 9.37
N LEU A 77 -1.28 -11.55 9.11
CA LEU A 77 -1.25 -10.64 7.96
C LEU A 77 -1.22 -9.18 8.40
N ASP A 78 -0.10 -8.50 8.13
CA ASP A 78 0.00 -7.03 8.24
C ASP A 78 -0.47 -6.41 6.91
N ALA A 79 -1.23 -5.32 6.95
CA ALA A 79 -1.62 -4.59 5.76
C ALA A 79 -1.23 -3.11 5.87
N SER A 80 0.01 -2.78 5.56
CA SER A 80 0.54 -1.40 5.62
C SER A 80 1.09 -0.96 4.25
N PRO A 81 0.28 -0.29 3.41
CA PRO A 81 0.66 0.12 2.05
C PRO A 81 1.84 1.10 1.98
N SER A 82 2.22 1.68 3.12
CA SER A 82 3.40 2.53 3.23
C SER A 82 4.72 1.77 3.03
N TYR A 83 4.74 0.45 3.17
CA TYR A 83 5.97 -0.34 3.06
C TYR A 83 6.55 -0.36 1.64
N SER A 84 5.71 -0.21 0.61
CA SER A 84 6.16 -0.06 -0.79
C SER A 84 6.17 1.38 -1.28
N SER A 85 6.00 2.36 -0.39
CA SER A 85 6.05 3.78 -0.80
C SER A 85 7.44 4.13 -1.30
N VAL A 86 7.52 4.79 -2.46
CA VAL A 86 8.78 5.20 -3.09
C VAL A 86 9.68 6.01 -2.13
N LEU A 87 9.10 6.69 -1.15
CA LEU A 87 9.83 7.51 -0.18
C LEU A 87 10.51 6.69 0.92
N TYR A 88 9.99 5.50 1.28
CA TYR A 88 10.35 4.80 2.53
C TYR A 88 10.63 3.32 2.37
N GLN A 89 10.50 2.79 1.16
CA GLN A 89 10.51 1.35 0.91
C GLN A 89 11.81 0.65 1.28
N ASP A 90 12.97 1.26 1.08
CA ASP A 90 14.26 0.59 1.29
C ASP A 90 14.44 0.14 2.73
N PHE A 91 14.11 1.03 3.68
CA PHE A 91 14.13 0.69 5.09
C PHE A 91 13.08 -0.39 5.40
N ALA A 92 11.83 -0.19 4.95
CA ALA A 92 10.73 -1.08 5.27
C ALA A 92 10.96 -2.51 4.76
N ILE A 93 11.27 -2.67 3.47
CA ILE A 93 11.51 -3.97 2.83
C ILE A 93 12.72 -4.67 3.45
N SER A 94 13.82 -3.96 3.70
CA SER A 94 15.01 -4.52 4.36
C SER A 94 14.71 -5.03 5.78
N LYS A 95 13.95 -4.27 6.58
CA LYS A 95 13.57 -4.70 7.94
C LYS A 95 12.56 -5.83 7.94
N MET A 96 11.62 -5.85 6.99
CA MET A 96 10.71 -6.97 6.79
C MET A 96 11.47 -8.25 6.45
N TYR A 97 12.46 -8.18 5.54
CA TYR A 97 13.27 -9.34 5.15
C TYR A 97 14.11 -9.86 6.32
N SER A 98 14.77 -8.95 7.04
CA SER A 98 15.52 -9.26 8.27
C SER A 98 14.64 -9.93 9.32
N TYR A 99 13.38 -9.48 9.44
CA TYR A 99 12.42 -10.06 10.37
C TYR A 99 11.96 -11.45 9.92
N ASN A 100 11.51 -11.62 8.67
CA ASN A 100 11.06 -12.90 8.14
C ASN A 100 11.33 -12.99 6.62
N PRO A 101 12.41 -13.67 6.19
CA PRO A 101 12.72 -13.80 4.77
C PRO A 101 11.72 -14.69 4.00
N SER A 102 10.89 -15.44 4.72
CA SER A 102 9.83 -16.29 4.14
C SER A 102 8.46 -15.59 4.13
N PHE A 103 8.41 -14.26 4.26
CA PHE A 103 7.16 -13.51 4.10
C PHE A 103 6.50 -13.81 2.76
N LYS A 104 5.17 -13.95 2.78
CA LYS A 104 4.31 -13.93 1.60
C LYS A 104 3.86 -12.49 1.36
N ILE A 105 4.36 -11.88 0.29
CA ILE A 105 4.11 -10.48 -0.02
C ILE A 105 2.96 -10.37 -1.03
N ILE A 106 1.98 -9.52 -0.73
CA ILE A 106 0.89 -9.17 -1.64
C ILE A 106 1.01 -7.68 -1.97
N CYS A 107 0.99 -7.37 -3.27
CA CYS A 107 0.95 -6.00 -3.78
C CYS A 107 -0.28 -5.83 -4.65
N MET A 108 -1.11 -4.85 -4.32
CA MET A 108 -2.22 -4.43 -5.17
C MET A 108 -1.79 -3.21 -5.98
N VAL A 109 -1.99 -3.27 -7.29
CA VAL A 109 -1.84 -2.14 -8.20
C VAL A 109 -3.21 -1.72 -8.73
N ARG A 110 -3.25 -0.54 -9.35
CA ARG A 110 -4.41 0.06 -9.99
C ARG A 110 -3.88 1.01 -11.05
N ASN A 111 -4.64 1.31 -12.10
CA ASN A 111 -4.31 2.39 -13.03
C ASN A 111 -3.74 3.61 -12.28
N PRO A 112 -2.49 4.02 -12.55
CA PRO A 112 -1.77 4.97 -11.70
C PRO A 112 -2.39 6.37 -11.74
N ILE A 113 -3.11 6.72 -12.80
CA ILE A 113 -3.89 7.95 -12.92
C ILE A 113 -5.06 7.92 -11.94
N HIS A 114 -5.86 6.84 -11.96
CA HIS A 114 -6.96 6.66 -11.03
C HIS A 114 -6.49 6.61 -9.57
N ARG A 115 -5.32 6.01 -9.32
CA ARG A 115 -4.66 5.98 -8.00
C ARG A 115 -4.28 7.39 -7.53
N ALA A 116 -3.65 8.19 -8.37
CA ALA A 116 -3.29 9.58 -8.07
C ALA A 116 -4.52 10.42 -7.76
N TYR A 117 -5.57 10.31 -8.56
CA TYR A 117 -6.83 11.00 -8.36
C TYR A 117 -7.52 10.61 -7.03
N SER A 118 -7.47 9.31 -6.69
CA SER A 118 -7.97 8.78 -5.42
C SER A 118 -7.15 9.28 -4.22
N ALA A 119 -5.84 9.46 -4.37
CA ALA A 119 -4.97 10.03 -3.34
C ALA A 119 -5.24 11.53 -3.14
N TRP A 120 -5.38 12.30 -4.21
CA TRP A 120 -5.74 13.72 -4.16
C TRP A 120 -7.03 13.96 -3.38
N ASN A 121 -8.10 13.20 -3.68
CA ASN A 121 -9.36 13.32 -2.94
C ASN A 121 -9.21 13.01 -1.43
N MET A 122 -8.38 12.03 -1.09
CA MET A 122 -8.07 11.72 0.32
C MET A 122 -7.29 12.85 0.99
N TYR A 123 -6.28 13.39 0.33
CA TYR A 123 -5.45 14.48 0.86
C TYR A 123 -6.27 15.75 1.03
N ARG A 124 -7.08 16.13 0.03
CA ARG A 124 -8.05 17.22 0.12
C ARG A 124 -8.92 17.12 1.37
N LYS A 125 -9.50 15.94 1.65
CA LYS A 125 -10.31 15.72 2.86
C LYS A 125 -9.49 15.92 4.13
N ARG A 126 -8.25 15.44 4.17
CA ARG A 126 -7.36 15.58 5.33
C ARG A 126 -6.95 17.04 5.56
N PHE A 127 -6.59 17.78 4.52
CA PHE A 127 -6.29 19.21 4.62
C PHE A 127 -7.49 20.04 5.08
N LYS A 128 -8.70 19.68 4.64
CA LYS A 128 -9.94 20.32 5.13
C LYS A 128 -10.19 20.08 6.62
N GLN A 129 -9.76 18.93 7.14
CA GLN A 129 -9.88 18.60 8.57
C GLN A 129 -8.76 19.21 9.41
N ASN A 130 -7.53 19.25 8.87
CA ASN A 130 -6.37 19.86 9.49
C ASN A 130 -5.40 20.34 8.41
N GLN A 131 -5.24 21.66 8.29
CA GLN A 131 -4.32 22.27 7.31
C GLN A 131 -2.84 21.90 7.56
N ARG A 132 -2.48 21.56 8.80
CA ARG A 132 -1.13 21.11 9.18
C ARG A 132 -0.94 19.59 9.09
N TRP A 133 -1.92 18.86 8.56
CA TRP A 133 -1.94 17.40 8.59
C TRP A 133 -0.68 16.78 7.99
N PHE A 134 -0.18 17.32 6.87
CA PHE A 134 0.99 16.75 6.19
C PHE A 134 2.28 17.04 6.96
N GLN A 135 2.44 18.26 7.49
CA GLN A 135 3.60 18.63 8.30
C GLN A 135 3.64 17.80 9.59
N GLU A 136 2.50 17.59 10.24
CA GLU A 136 2.39 16.70 11.40
C GLU A 136 2.65 15.23 11.07
N LEU A 137 2.32 14.78 9.85
CA LEU A 137 2.70 13.45 9.38
C LEU A 137 4.23 13.34 9.28
N GLU A 138 4.88 14.31 8.64
CA GLU A 138 6.34 14.35 8.49
C GLU A 138 7.05 14.41 9.85
N GLU A 139 6.58 15.26 10.77
CA GLU A 139 7.09 15.32 12.15
C GLU A 139 6.94 13.98 12.88
N ARG A 140 5.83 13.27 12.70
CA ARG A 140 5.65 11.95 13.30
C ARG A 140 6.57 10.90 12.71
N MET A 141 6.77 10.93 11.40
CA MET A 141 7.56 9.94 10.65
C MET A 141 9.07 10.15 10.82
N HIS A 142 9.52 11.42 10.79
CA HIS A 142 10.93 11.80 10.71
C HIS A 142 11.43 12.57 11.93
N GLY A 143 10.55 12.91 12.86
CA GLY A 143 10.87 13.76 14.02
C GLY A 143 10.96 15.26 13.69
N LYS A 144 10.88 15.63 12.41
CA LYS A 144 10.89 17.02 11.92
C LYS A 144 10.13 17.13 10.61
N SER A 145 9.53 18.29 10.35
CA SER A 145 9.05 18.64 9.01
C SER A 145 10.20 19.20 8.17
N SER A 146 10.34 18.72 6.94
CA SER A 146 11.27 19.28 5.95
C SER A 146 10.75 20.62 5.41
N LYS A 147 11.65 21.46 4.89
CA LYS A 147 11.26 22.68 4.17
C LYS A 147 10.70 22.29 2.81
N MET A 148 9.41 22.55 2.59
CA MET A 148 8.67 22.21 1.38
C MET A 148 7.76 23.37 0.97
N ILE A 149 7.40 23.43 -0.30
CA ILE A 149 6.34 24.30 -0.79
C ILE A 149 5.02 23.76 -0.25
N ALA A 150 4.27 24.62 0.44
CA ALA A 150 2.95 24.28 0.99
C ALA A 150 1.89 24.27 -0.11
N ARG A 151 0.85 23.43 0.04
CA ARG A 151 -0.26 23.39 -0.91
C ARG A 151 -1.21 24.56 -0.71
N THR A 152 -1.74 25.06 -1.81
CA THR A 152 -2.79 26.10 -1.79
C THR A 152 -4.19 25.47 -1.72
N VAL A 153 -5.18 26.23 -1.26
CA VAL A 153 -6.58 25.79 -1.26
C VAL A 153 -7.07 25.49 -2.69
N GLU A 154 -6.61 26.28 -3.67
CA GLU A 154 -6.97 26.10 -5.08
C GLU A 154 -6.48 24.76 -5.63
N GLU A 155 -5.23 24.38 -5.35
CA GLU A 155 -4.67 23.07 -5.70
C GLU A 155 -5.47 21.92 -5.06
N LEU A 156 -5.89 22.08 -3.80
CA LEU A 156 -6.66 21.07 -3.10
C LEU A 156 -8.08 20.91 -3.65
N ASP A 157 -8.62 21.92 -4.32
CA ASP A 157 -9.93 21.87 -4.96
C ASP A 157 -9.87 21.71 -6.49
N ASN A 158 -8.68 21.68 -7.11
CA ASN A 158 -8.48 21.46 -8.54
C ASN A 158 -7.37 20.43 -8.81
N PHE A 159 -7.74 19.22 -9.26
CA PHE A 159 -6.80 18.13 -9.55
C PHE A 159 -5.80 18.48 -10.67
N ASP A 160 -6.25 19.18 -11.71
CA ASP A 160 -5.38 19.55 -12.83
C ASP A 160 -4.26 20.48 -12.36
N LEU A 161 -4.63 21.49 -11.58
CA LEU A 161 -3.66 22.41 -10.97
C LEU A 161 -2.73 21.68 -9.98
N TYR A 162 -3.26 20.72 -9.21
CA TYR A 162 -2.45 19.92 -8.29
C TYR A 162 -1.34 19.15 -9.01
N VAL A 163 -1.69 18.52 -10.14
CA VAL A 163 -0.76 17.77 -11.00
C VAL A 163 0.25 18.72 -11.63
N GLU A 164 -0.20 19.82 -12.22
CA GLU A 164 0.66 20.83 -12.85
C GLU A 164 1.71 21.35 -11.87
N ARG A 165 1.29 21.75 -10.66
CA ARG A 165 2.20 22.28 -9.63
C ARG A 165 3.18 21.25 -9.11
N GLU A 166 2.78 19.99 -9.03
CA GLU A 166 3.68 18.91 -8.63
C GLU A 166 4.75 18.63 -9.70
N LEU A 167 4.34 18.59 -10.98
CA LEU A 167 5.28 18.45 -12.10
C LEU A 167 6.24 19.65 -12.21
N GLU A 168 5.74 20.88 -12.04
CA GLU A 168 6.55 22.10 -12.02
C GLU A 168 7.57 22.07 -10.88
N ALA A 169 7.16 21.64 -9.68
CA ALA A 169 8.08 21.50 -8.56
C ALA A 169 9.21 20.50 -8.88
N PHE A 170 8.88 19.34 -9.47
CA PHE A 170 9.89 18.35 -9.86
C PHE A 170 10.83 18.85 -10.95
N ALA A 171 10.31 19.53 -11.97
CA ALA A 171 11.13 20.11 -13.04
C ALA A 171 12.15 21.14 -12.51
N ASN A 172 11.82 21.80 -11.40
CA ASN A 172 12.68 22.79 -10.75
C ASN A 172 13.46 22.22 -9.54
N ASN A 173 13.47 20.89 -9.34
CA ASN A 173 14.11 20.23 -8.19
C ASN A 173 13.65 20.77 -6.82
N MET A 174 12.39 21.17 -6.72
CA MET A 174 11.78 21.68 -5.49
C MET A 174 10.96 20.58 -4.80
N ASN A 175 11.03 20.55 -3.48
CA ASN A 175 10.16 19.68 -2.68
C ASN A 175 8.83 20.38 -2.43
N ILE A 176 7.74 19.73 -2.80
CA ILE A 176 6.36 20.15 -2.52
C ILE A 176 5.69 19.14 -1.62
N GLU A 177 4.82 19.60 -0.72
CA GLU A 177 4.17 18.72 0.24
C GLU A 177 3.09 17.84 -0.41
N ALA A 178 2.76 16.72 0.26
CA ALA A 178 1.66 15.82 -0.11
C ALA A 178 1.71 15.28 -1.56
N VAL A 179 2.91 14.92 -2.06
CA VAL A 179 3.05 14.37 -3.42
C VAL A 179 2.18 13.14 -3.67
N ILE A 180 1.60 13.05 -4.87
CA ILE A 180 0.76 11.93 -5.31
C ILE A 180 1.35 11.20 -6.52
N LEU A 181 2.12 11.87 -7.38
CA LEU A 181 2.58 11.28 -8.64
C LEU A 181 3.64 10.19 -8.41
N PRO A 182 4.68 10.40 -7.59
CA PRO A 182 5.70 9.38 -7.39
C PRO A 182 5.14 8.09 -6.77
N GLN A 183 4.02 8.16 -6.06
CA GLN A 183 3.38 7.00 -5.43
C GLN A 183 2.69 6.07 -6.46
N GLY A 184 2.52 6.50 -7.70
CA GLY A 184 2.07 5.68 -8.83
C GLY A 184 3.19 5.01 -9.62
N LEU A 185 4.46 5.28 -9.31
CA LEU A 185 5.62 4.64 -9.94
C LEU A 185 5.88 3.27 -9.31
N TYR A 186 4.97 2.32 -9.55
CA TYR A 186 4.95 1.03 -8.86
C TYR A 186 6.21 0.19 -9.10
N SER A 187 6.83 0.32 -10.27
CA SER A 187 7.97 -0.51 -10.65
C SER A 187 9.14 -0.38 -9.68
N ILE A 188 9.38 0.82 -9.15
CA ILE A 188 10.42 1.08 -8.14
C ILE A 188 10.16 0.25 -6.88
N GLY A 189 8.91 0.25 -6.40
CA GLY A 189 8.44 -0.53 -5.26
C GLY A 189 8.60 -2.03 -5.47
N ILE A 190 8.10 -2.49 -6.60
CA ILE A 190 8.03 -3.91 -6.94
C ILE A 190 9.43 -4.49 -7.19
N ARG A 191 10.32 -3.75 -7.85
CA ARG A 191 11.71 -4.16 -8.05
C ARG A 191 12.39 -4.44 -6.71
N ASN A 192 12.26 -3.52 -5.76
CA ASN A 192 12.84 -3.68 -4.42
C ASN A 192 12.28 -4.90 -3.68
N ILE A 193 10.97 -5.11 -3.77
CA ILE A 193 10.31 -6.28 -3.20
C ILE A 193 10.86 -7.57 -3.82
N LYS A 194 10.95 -7.66 -5.15
CA LYS A 194 11.43 -8.86 -5.85
C LYS A 194 12.92 -9.13 -5.61
N MET A 195 13.73 -8.11 -5.32
CA MET A 195 15.13 -8.30 -4.89
C MET A 195 15.24 -9.03 -3.55
N HIS A 196 14.25 -8.88 -2.65
CA HIS A 196 14.28 -9.45 -1.30
C HIS A 196 13.41 -10.70 -1.15
N PHE A 197 12.26 -10.77 -1.81
CA PHE A 197 11.25 -11.80 -1.59
C PHE A 197 10.90 -12.55 -2.87
N GLN A 198 10.94 -13.89 -2.78
CA GLN A 198 10.52 -14.77 -3.87
C GLN A 198 9.01 -15.04 -3.86
N ASN A 199 8.37 -15.04 -2.68
CA ASN A 199 6.94 -15.31 -2.55
C ASN A 199 6.15 -14.01 -2.67
N CYS A 200 5.90 -13.57 -3.90
CA CYS A 200 5.14 -12.37 -4.19
C CYS A 200 3.89 -12.68 -5.01
N LEU A 201 2.79 -12.00 -4.70
CA LEU A 201 1.56 -11.98 -5.48
C LEU A 201 1.22 -10.54 -5.85
N PHE A 202 1.04 -10.28 -7.15
CA PHE A 202 0.63 -8.99 -7.69
C PHE A 202 -0.81 -9.09 -8.14
N ILE A 203 -1.62 -8.09 -7.80
CA ILE A 203 -3.06 -8.08 -8.05
C ILE A 203 -3.43 -6.76 -8.69
N ASP A 204 -4.05 -6.80 -9.87
CA ASP A 204 -4.76 -5.65 -10.38
C ASP A 204 -6.07 -5.48 -9.61
N ASN A 205 -6.23 -4.35 -8.93
CA ASN A 205 -7.44 -4.03 -8.21
C ASN A 205 -8.65 -3.86 -9.13
N GLU A 206 -8.47 -3.40 -10.36
CA GLU A 206 -9.60 -3.20 -11.29
C GLU A 206 -10.17 -4.55 -11.75
N ASP A 207 -9.31 -5.53 -12.04
CA ASP A 207 -9.73 -6.91 -12.31
C ASP A 207 -10.32 -7.62 -11.08
N MET A 208 -9.70 -7.45 -9.90
CA MET A 208 -10.22 -8.02 -8.65
C MET A 208 -11.63 -7.50 -8.35
N GLN A 209 -11.91 -6.22 -8.61
CA GLN A 209 -13.24 -5.65 -8.40
C GLN A 209 -14.31 -6.23 -9.32
N GLN A 210 -13.91 -6.72 -10.50
CA GLN A 210 -14.81 -7.36 -11.45
C GLN A 210 -14.97 -8.86 -11.16
N ASN A 211 -13.96 -9.50 -10.56
CA ASN A 211 -13.90 -10.96 -10.34
C ASN A 211 -13.51 -11.30 -8.90
N THR A 212 -14.22 -10.73 -7.92
CA THR A 212 -13.79 -10.74 -6.51
C THR A 212 -13.60 -12.15 -5.94
N PRO A 213 -14.53 -13.12 -6.07
CA PRO A 213 -14.33 -14.45 -5.50
C PRO A 213 -13.14 -15.21 -6.10
N GLU A 214 -12.90 -15.08 -7.40
CA GLU A 214 -11.76 -15.70 -8.08
C GLU A 214 -10.43 -15.20 -7.52
N TYR A 215 -10.29 -13.88 -7.38
CA TYR A 215 -9.10 -13.27 -6.81
C TYR A 215 -8.92 -13.63 -5.33
N LEU A 216 -10.00 -13.72 -4.54
CA LEU A 216 -9.93 -14.17 -3.15
C LEU A 216 -9.52 -15.66 -3.04
N HIS A 217 -9.94 -16.50 -3.98
CA HIS A 217 -9.44 -17.88 -4.09
C HIS A 217 -7.94 -17.91 -4.43
N MET A 218 -7.49 -17.10 -5.40
CA MET A 218 -6.07 -16.97 -5.74
C MET A 218 -5.23 -16.55 -4.54
N VAL A 219 -5.67 -15.53 -3.79
CA VAL A 219 -5.00 -15.08 -2.56
C VAL A 219 -4.99 -16.18 -1.49
N SER A 220 -6.10 -16.90 -1.31
CA SER A 220 -6.18 -18.00 -0.34
C SER A 220 -5.19 -19.12 -0.68
N ASN A 221 -5.09 -19.49 -1.95
CA ASN A 221 -4.14 -20.49 -2.44
C ASN A 221 -2.70 -20.03 -2.24
N PHE A 222 -2.37 -18.79 -2.59
CA PHE A 222 -1.05 -18.20 -2.36
C PHE A 222 -0.67 -18.19 -0.87
N LEU A 223 -1.62 -17.81 0.00
CA LEU A 223 -1.44 -17.84 1.44
C LEU A 223 -1.39 -19.27 2.00
N GLY A 224 -1.82 -20.28 1.25
CA GLY A 224 -1.82 -21.69 1.66
C GLY A 224 -2.80 -21.96 2.79
N VAL A 225 -3.91 -21.21 2.82
CA VAL A 225 -5.01 -21.42 3.77
C VAL A 225 -6.07 -22.32 3.16
N LYS A 226 -6.92 -22.91 4.00
CA LYS A 226 -8.00 -23.79 3.50
C LYS A 226 -8.91 -23.05 2.53
N LYS A 227 -9.43 -23.75 1.54
CA LYS A 227 -10.44 -23.19 0.64
C LYS A 227 -11.74 -22.98 1.42
N ILE A 228 -12.32 -21.79 1.32
CA ILE A 228 -13.69 -21.48 1.76
C ILE A 228 -14.51 -20.99 0.57
N ASN A 229 -15.84 -20.92 0.70
CA ASN A 229 -16.68 -20.34 -0.33
C ASN A 229 -16.55 -18.81 -0.33
N TRP A 230 -15.98 -18.23 -1.39
CA TRP A 230 -15.92 -16.77 -1.55
C TRP A 230 -17.10 -16.20 -2.35
N ASN A 231 -17.98 -17.05 -2.91
CA ASN A 231 -19.10 -16.59 -3.74
C ASN A 231 -20.13 -15.76 -2.95
N ASP A 232 -20.16 -15.91 -1.62
CA ASP A 232 -21.01 -15.10 -0.76
C ASP A 232 -20.60 -13.61 -0.76
N PHE A 233 -19.41 -13.30 -1.28
CA PHE A 233 -18.88 -11.95 -1.43
C PHE A 233 -18.95 -11.43 -2.88
N GLU A 234 -19.56 -12.18 -3.81
CA GLU A 234 -19.74 -11.75 -5.21
C GLU A 234 -20.46 -10.40 -5.27
N GLY A 235 -19.94 -9.47 -6.07
CA GLY A 235 -20.46 -8.11 -6.19
C GLY A 235 -20.34 -7.22 -4.93
N MET A 236 -19.82 -7.71 -3.80
CA MET A 236 -19.61 -6.89 -2.62
C MET A 236 -18.47 -5.88 -2.85
N LYS A 237 -18.75 -4.60 -2.56
CA LYS A 237 -17.76 -3.52 -2.70
C LYS A 237 -17.47 -2.91 -1.34
N PHE A 238 -16.25 -3.09 -0.84
CA PHE A 238 -15.76 -2.38 0.34
C PHE A 238 -15.01 -1.11 -0.05
N PHE A 239 -15.25 -0.03 0.70
CA PHE A 239 -14.52 1.25 0.59
C PHE A 239 -14.54 1.90 -0.81
N ASN A 240 -15.61 1.70 -1.58
CA ASN A 240 -15.75 2.32 -2.89
C ASN A 240 -16.07 3.81 -2.75
N GLN A 241 -15.43 4.66 -3.56
CA GLN A 241 -15.72 6.09 -3.63
C GLN A 241 -16.02 6.46 -5.07
N ASP A 242 -17.23 6.95 -5.28
CA ASP A 242 -17.62 7.56 -6.55
C ASP A 242 -17.17 9.01 -6.56
N TYR A 243 -16.17 9.31 -7.38
CA TYR A 243 -15.69 10.66 -7.53
C TYR A 243 -16.48 11.38 -8.62
N LYS A 244 -17.14 12.49 -8.25
CA LYS A 244 -18.08 13.20 -9.13
C LYS A 244 -17.42 14.04 -10.23
N ARG A 245 -16.12 14.31 -10.15
CA ARG A 245 -15.41 15.16 -11.12
C ARG A 245 -14.58 14.29 -12.05
N ALA A 246 -14.75 14.48 -13.36
CA ALA A 246 -13.88 13.85 -14.35
C ALA A 246 -12.48 14.49 -14.31
N ILE A 247 -11.48 13.69 -14.67
CA ILE A 247 -10.12 14.18 -14.94
C ILE A 247 -10.13 14.79 -16.35
N SER A 248 -9.52 15.96 -16.55
CA SER A 248 -9.50 16.56 -17.89
C SER A 248 -8.67 15.73 -18.86
N SER A 249 -9.03 15.78 -20.15
CA SER A 249 -8.30 15.07 -21.21
C SER A 249 -6.83 15.48 -21.25
N LYS A 250 -6.53 16.78 -21.08
CA LYS A 250 -5.17 17.31 -20.99
C LYS A 250 -4.39 16.66 -19.84
N THR A 251 -4.95 16.63 -18.64
CA THR A 251 -4.29 16.02 -17.47
C THR A 251 -4.09 14.52 -17.65
N ASN A 252 -5.06 13.81 -18.23
CA ASN A 252 -4.92 12.39 -18.55
C ASN A 252 -3.71 12.15 -19.47
N SER A 253 -3.61 12.83 -20.61
CA SER A 253 -2.47 12.65 -21.54
C SER A 253 -1.12 12.99 -20.91
N VAL A 254 -1.07 14.01 -20.05
CA VAL A 254 0.15 14.34 -19.27
C VAL A 254 0.53 13.20 -18.33
N LEU A 255 -0.44 12.64 -17.61
CA LEU A 255 -0.19 11.56 -16.65
C LEU A 255 0.13 10.22 -17.32
N GLU A 256 -0.51 9.88 -18.45
CA GLU A 256 -0.13 8.73 -19.28
C GLU A 256 1.35 8.84 -19.68
N THR A 257 1.76 10.02 -20.16
CA THR A 257 3.16 10.28 -20.51
C THR A 257 4.09 10.12 -19.29
N TYR A 258 3.70 10.67 -18.15
CA TYR A 258 4.49 10.59 -16.91
C TYR A 258 4.70 9.15 -16.42
N TYR A 259 3.68 8.29 -16.53
CA TYR A 259 3.74 6.92 -16.02
C TYR A 259 4.22 5.88 -17.03
N LYS A 260 4.28 6.21 -18.33
CA LYS A 260 4.53 5.27 -19.43
C LYS A 260 5.71 4.32 -19.21
N ASP A 261 6.86 4.85 -18.83
CA ASP A 261 8.06 4.03 -18.66
C ASP A 261 7.96 3.13 -17.41
N SER A 262 7.36 3.66 -16.33
CA SER A 262 7.12 2.88 -15.12
C SER A 262 6.08 1.78 -15.33
N ASP A 263 5.11 1.97 -16.24
CA ASP A 263 4.08 0.99 -16.56
C ASP A 263 4.63 -0.13 -17.45
N ARG A 264 5.49 0.18 -18.42
CA ARG A 264 6.22 -0.85 -19.18
C ARG A 264 7.03 -1.74 -18.24
N GLU A 265 7.74 -1.14 -17.29
CA GLU A 265 8.49 -1.93 -16.31
C GLU A 265 7.56 -2.72 -15.36
N LEU A 266 6.39 -2.17 -15.00
CA LEU A 266 5.38 -2.91 -14.24
C LEU A 266 4.96 -4.18 -14.99
N GLU A 267 4.72 -4.08 -16.29
CA GLU A 267 4.36 -5.21 -17.15
C GLU A 267 5.46 -6.27 -17.16
N GLU A 268 6.71 -5.88 -17.36
CA GLU A 268 7.87 -6.79 -17.30
C GLU A 268 7.98 -7.49 -15.93
N LEU A 269 7.69 -6.77 -14.85
CA LEU A 269 7.82 -7.28 -13.48
C LEU A 269 6.64 -8.16 -13.04
N THR A 270 5.43 -7.94 -13.58
CA THR A 270 4.20 -8.50 -13.01
C THR A 270 3.22 -9.09 -14.02
N GLY A 271 3.35 -8.74 -15.31
CA GLY A 271 2.37 -9.03 -16.36
C GLY A 271 1.15 -8.10 -16.35
N ILE A 272 1.11 -7.07 -15.49
CA ILE A 272 0.03 -6.08 -15.42
C ILE A 272 0.48 -4.81 -16.15
N SER A 273 -0.38 -4.27 -17.02
CA SER A 273 -0.14 -3.03 -17.76
C SER A 273 -1.43 -2.22 -17.83
N TYR A 274 -1.31 -0.89 -17.79
CA TYR A 274 -2.45 0.03 -17.91
C TYR A 274 -2.40 0.89 -19.16
N PHE A 275 -1.25 0.94 -19.84
CA PHE A 275 -1.07 1.67 -21.08
C PHE A 275 -0.59 0.70 -22.17
N SER A 276 -1.40 0.57 -23.22
CA SER A 276 -1.08 -0.19 -24.43
C SER A 276 -0.11 0.55 -25.34
#